data_AF-A0A537E4L0-F1
#
_entry.id   AF-A0A537E4L0-F1
#
_cell.length_a   1.000
_cell.length_b   1.000
_cell.length_c   1.000
_cell.angle_alpha   90.00
_cell.angle_beta   90.00
_cell.angle_gamma   90.00
#
_symmetry.space_group_name_H-M   'P 1'
#
loop_
_entity.id
_entity.type
_entity.pdbx_description
1 polymer ?
#
loop_
_entity_poly.entity_id
_entity_poly.type
_entity_poly.pdbx_seq_one_letter_code
_entity_poly.pdbx_strand_id
1 'polypeptide(L)' 'MSYKIDQVENGWTVTTVDGTVFIFPDAKEMAEWFCMVVGVPFLYKKVELDPLEEEIRKLTKATASLLA' A
#
# COMPACT_ATOMS: atom_id res chain seq x y z
N MET A 1 0.08 18.02 -13.95
CA MET A 1 -1.06 17.15 -13.58
C MET A 1 -1.13 17.11 -12.06
N SER A 2 -2.31 17.32 -11.48
CA SER A 2 -2.51 17.22 -10.02
C SER A 2 -3.30 15.97 -9.71
N TYR A 3 -2.87 15.19 -8.72
CA TYR A 3 -3.56 13.98 -8.28
C TYR A 3 -3.87 14.12 -6.79
N LYS A 4 -5.04 13.65 -6.37
CA LYS A 4 -5.38 13.50 -4.96
C LYS A 4 -5.39 12.01 -4.64
N ILE A 5 -4.62 11.60 -3.63
CA ILE A 5 -4.54 10.22 -3.18
C ILE A 5 -5.09 10.18 -1.76
N ASP A 6 -6.13 9.37 -1.53
CA ASP A 6 -6.73 9.19 -0.22
C ASP A 6 -6.73 7.70 0.16
N GLN A 7 -6.47 7.41 1.44
CA GLN A 7 -6.69 6.07 2.00
C GLN A 7 -8.15 5.95 2.43
N VAL A 8 -8.80 4.86 2.03
CA VAL A 8 -10.17 4.50 2.43
C VAL A 8 -10.15 3.19 3.21
N GLU A 9 -11.28 2.85 3.83
CA GLU A 9 -11.39 1.70 4.76
C GLU A 9 -10.80 0.40 4.21
N ASN A 10 -10.97 0.14 2.91
CA ASN A 10 -10.54 -1.10 2.26
C ASN A 10 -9.57 -0.89 1.09
N GLY A 11 -8.87 0.24 1.03
CA GLY A 11 -7.96 0.49 -0.10
C GLY A 11 -7.53 1.94 -0.28
N TRP A 12 -7.29 2.30 -1.53
CA TRP A 12 -6.76 3.60 -1.94
C TRP A 12 -7.57 4.15 -3.11
N THR A 13 -7.77 5.47 -3.11
CA THR A 13 -8.37 6.18 -4.23
C THR A 13 -7.39 7.18 -4.82
N VAL A 14 -7.37 7.28 -6.16
CA VAL A 14 -6.64 8.33 -6.87
C VAL A 14 -7.64 9.13 -7.69
N THR A 15 -7.80 10.41 -7.36
CA THR A 15 -8.66 11.35 -8.08
C THR A 15 -7.81 12.27 -8.95
N THR A 16 -8.13 12.30 -10.24
CA THR A 16 -7.48 13.16 -11.23
C THR A 16 -8.19 14.51 -11.35
N VAL A 17 -7.57 15.47 -12.04
CA VAL A 17 -8.12 16.83 -12.21
C VAL A 17 -9.47 16.85 -12.93
N ASP A 18 -9.71 15.90 -13.84
CA ASP A 18 -10.96 15.82 -14.60
C ASP A 18 -12.10 15.14 -13.81
N GLY A 19 -11.83 14.73 -12.56
CA GLY A 19 -12.80 14.07 -11.69
C GLY A 19 -12.82 12.54 -11.83
N THR A 20 -11.99 11.95 -12.70
CA THR A 20 -11.87 10.49 -12.78
C THR A 20 -11.26 9.94 -11.50
N VAL A 21 -11.90 8.91 -10.93
CA VAL A 21 -11.51 8.24 -9.70
C VAL A 21 -11.09 6.80 -10.01
N PHE A 22 -9.88 6.43 -9.60
CA PHE A 22 -9.37 5.07 -9.63
C PHE A 22 -9.36 4.49 -8.21
N ILE A 23 -9.67 3.20 -8.07
CA ILE A 23 -9.76 2.51 -6.78
C ILE A 23 -8.82 1.31 -6.81
N PHE A 24 -8.03 1.16 -5.75
CA PHE A 24 -7.05 0.09 -5.61
C PHE A 24 -7.24 -0.64 -4.27
N PRO A 25 -7.22 -1.98 -4.24
CA PRO A 25 -7.37 -2.76 -3.02
C PRO A 25 -6.15 -2.64 -2.11
N ASP A 26 -4.96 -2.35 -2.66
CA ASP A 26 -3.73 -2.22 -1.90
C ASP A 26 -2.82 -1.08 -2.41
N ALA A 27 -1.90 -0.66 -1.55
CA ALA A 27 -0.99 0.45 -1.83
C ALA A 27 0.04 0.13 -2.93
N LYS A 28 0.37 -1.15 -3.13
CA LYS A 28 1.37 -1.58 -4.12
C LYS A 28 0.78 -1.47 -5.51
N GLU A 29 -0.42 -1.99 -5.74
CA GLU A 29 -1.13 -1.84 -7.02
C GLU A 29 -1.35 -0.37 -7.37
N MET A 30 -1.76 0.45 -6.39
CA MET A 30 -1.90 1.89 -6.58
C MET A 30 -0.58 2.56 -7.01
N ALA A 31 0.52 2.25 -6.30
CA ALA A 31 1.82 2.84 -6.60
C ALA A 31 2.40 2.38 -7.95
N GLU A 32 2.21 1.10 -8.31
CA GLU A 32 2.57 0.55 -9.62
C GLU A 32 1.86 1.30 -10.75
N TRP A 33 0.54 1.43 -10.64
CA TRP A 33 -0.26 2.16 -11.61
C TRP A 33 0.14 3.64 -11.68
N PHE A 34 0.33 4.28 -10.53
CA PHE A 34 0.66 5.71 -10.48
C PHE A 34 2.02 5.97 -11.15
N CYS A 35 3.03 5.15 -10.86
CA CYS A 35 4.35 5.24 -11.48
C CYS A 35 4.28 5.08 -13.00
N MET A 36 3.48 4.13 -13.49
CA MET A 36 3.23 3.95 -14.93
C MET A 36 2.61 5.20 -15.56
N VAL A 37 1.61 5.81 -14.90
CA VAL A 37 0.91 7.01 -15.40
C VAL A 37 1.83 8.23 -15.46
N VAL A 38 2.67 8.45 -14.44
CA VAL A 38 3.59 9.60 -14.41
C VAL A 38 4.91 9.33 -15.15
N GLY A 39 5.09 8.13 -15.69
CA GLY A 39 6.25 7.75 -16.50
C GLY A 39 7.54 7.57 -15.71
N VAL A 40 7.45 7.18 -14.43
CA VAL A 40 8.63 6.89 -13.59
C VAL A 40 8.72 5.39 -13.31
N PRO A 41 9.93 4.81 -13.22
CA PRO A 41 10.10 3.41 -12.87
C PRO A 41 9.55 3.13 -11.46
N PHE A 42 8.67 2.13 -11.34
CA PHE A 42 8.29 1.61 -10.04
C PHE A 42 9.36 0.64 -9.53
N LEU A 43 10.15 1.09 -8.58
CA LEU A 43 11.11 0.24 -7.88
C LEU A 43 10.46 -0.28 -6.60
N TYR A 44 9.77 -1.42 -6.70
CA TYR A 44 9.30 -2.12 -5.51
C TYR A 44 10.51 -2.64 -4.72
N LYS A 45 11.02 -1.84 -3.78
CA LYS A 45 11.81 -2.40 -2.71
C LYS A 45 10.84 -3.22 -1.86
N LYS A 46 10.95 -4.53 -1.95
CA LYS A 46 10.53 -5.41 -0.85
C LYS A 46 11.20 -4.80 0.37
N VAL A 47 10.42 -4.19 1.27
CA VAL A 47 10.94 -3.82 2.57
C VAL A 47 11.34 -5.17 3.17
N GLU A 48 12.63 -5.48 3.15
CA GLU A 48 13.17 -6.45 4.10
C GLU A 48 12.79 -5.85 5.44
N LEU A 49 11.75 -6.43 6.06
CA LEU A 49 11.45 -6.12 7.45
C LEU A 49 12.76 -6.34 8.20
N ASP A 50 13.10 -5.42 9.08
CA ASP A 50 14.17 -5.64 10.02
C ASP A 50 13.90 -7.03 10.65
N PRO A 51 14.89 -7.94 10.69
CA PRO A 51 14.71 -9.26 11.29
C PRO A 51 14.04 -9.21 12.67
N LEU A 52 14.26 -8.13 13.42
CA LEU A 52 13.60 -7.85 14.69
C LEU A 52 12.09 -7.59 14.54
N GLU A 53 11.67 -6.78 13.57
CA GLU A 53 10.26 -6.50 13.30
C GLU A 53 9.52 -7.77 12.85
N GLU A 54 10.19 -8.65 12.10
CA GLU A 54 9.61 -9.91 11.68
C GLU A 54 9.39 -10.87 12.87
N GLU A 55 10.35 -10.96 13.79
CA GLU A 55 10.21 -11.72 15.04
C GLU A 55 9.12 -11.15 15.96
N ILE A 56 9.05 -9.82 16.11
CA ILE A 56 7.96 -9.16 16.85
C ILE A 56 6.60 -9.53 16.25
N ARG A 57 6.49 -9.54 14.92
CA ARG A 57 5.25 -9.89 14.23
C ARG A 57 4.86 -11.35 14.44
N LYS A 58 5.82 -12.27 14.43
CA LYS A 58 5.59 -13.69 14.74
C LYS A 58 5.09 -13.88 16.18
N LEU A 59 5.73 -13.22 17.14
CA LEU A 59 5.34 -13.27 18.55
C LEU A 59 3.92 -12.75 18.76
N THR A 60 3.58 -11.61 18.14
CA THR A 60 2.26 -10.97 18.26
C THR A 60 1.16 -11.84 17.65
N LYS A 61 1.42 -12.49 16.51
CA LYS A 61 0.48 -13.46 15.91
C LYS A 61 0.26 -14.69 16.79
N ALA A 62 1.33 -15.25 17.35
CA ALA A 62 1.23 -16.41 18.23
C ALA A 62 0.42 -16.11 19.50
N THR A 63 0.62 -14.93 20.12
CA THR A 63 -0.15 -14.52 21.30
C THR A 63 -1.62 -14.24 21.00
N ALA A 64 -1.92 -13.64 19.84
CA ALA A 64 -3.32 -13.45 19.41
C ALA A 64 -4.05 -14.79 19.20
N SER A 65 -3.36 -15.84 18.72
CA SER A 65 -3.93 -17.18 18.59
C SER A 65 -4.09 -17.94 19.91
N LEU A 66 -3.32 -17.58 20.95
CA LEU A 66 -3.40 -18.19 22.29
C LEU A 66 -4.49 -17.56 23.18
N LEU A 67 -4.93 -16.35 22.85
CA LEU A 67 -5.94 -15.59 23.60
C LEU A 67 -7.34 -15.66 22.97
N ALA A 68 -7.49 -16.38 21.84
CA ALA A 68 -8.74 -16.56 21.10
C ALA A 68 -9.41 -17.90 21.43
#